data_AF-A0A0J8GR68-F1
#
_entry.id   AF-A0A0J8GR68-F1
#
_cell.length_a   1.000
_cell.length_b   1.000
_cell.length_c   1.000
_cell.angle_alpha   90.00
_cell.angle_beta   90.00
_cell.angle_gamma   90.00
#
_symmetry.space_group_name_H-M   'P 1'
#
loop_
_entity.id
_entity.type
_entity.pdbx_description
1 polymer ?
#
loop_
_entity_poly.entity_id
_entity_poly.type
_entity_poly.pdbx_seq_one_letter_code
_entity_poly.pdbx_strand_id
1 'polypeptide(L)'
;MSKFMRNRVRLFITLLVSFPLVVSAATSRFEEQGERSFTLVEHYKYHRMQYKDALIKQFYEQRRDANEGADRQLIQFISALRKDNFDWWLSNWNQNTQVDWQQKTELKKARRVYNYWRATVTKQSSVRLKDYILIGQYVLVGVQIDNEYHLLPFELENGYWRIDQAYMNAVFFQKLKQRLDAELAN
;
A
#
# COMPACT_ATOMS: atom_id res chain seq x y z
N MET A 1 45.86 66.45 -66.40
CA MET A 1 46.47 66.95 -65.14
C MET A 1 45.44 67.74 -64.36
N SER A 2 45.17 67.33 -63.12
CA SER A 2 44.67 68.14 -61.97
C SER A 2 43.29 68.83 -62.08
N LYS A 3 42.36 68.77 -61.12
CA LYS A 3 42.28 68.19 -59.78
C LYS A 3 40.81 68.25 -59.29
N PHE A 4 40.30 67.09 -58.86
CA PHE A 4 39.51 66.83 -57.64
C PHE A 4 38.42 67.79 -57.12
N MET A 5 37.19 67.22 -57.09
CA MET A 5 36.30 67.01 -55.94
C MET A 5 36.14 68.12 -54.88
N ARG A 6 34.88 68.50 -54.64
CA ARG A 6 34.35 68.68 -53.28
C ARG A 6 32.84 68.44 -53.22
N ASN A 7 32.48 67.53 -52.31
CA ASN A 7 31.24 67.42 -51.54
C ASN A 7 29.90 67.28 -52.30
N ARG A 8 29.47 66.02 -52.47
CA ARG A 8 28.06 65.64 -52.68
C ARG A 8 27.44 65.22 -51.35
N VAL A 9 26.74 66.16 -50.70
CA VAL A 9 25.62 65.84 -49.81
C VAL A 9 24.38 65.86 -50.68
N ARG A 10 23.68 64.72 -50.78
CA ARG A 10 22.27 64.52 -51.15
C ARG A 10 22.10 63.08 -51.62
N LEU A 11 20.86 62.59 -51.50
CA LEU A 11 20.35 61.24 -51.80
C LEU A 11 20.39 60.32 -50.57
N PHE A 12 19.30 59.73 -50.09
CA PHE A 12 17.94 59.64 -50.61
C PHE A 12 17.03 59.34 -49.42
N ILE A 13 16.00 60.17 -49.22
CA ILE A 13 14.82 59.79 -48.45
C ILE A 13 13.80 59.27 -49.46
N THR A 14 13.08 58.24 -49.02
CA THR A 14 11.78 57.76 -49.45
C THR A 14 11.62 56.82 -50.64
N LEU A 15 10.95 55.70 -50.29
CA LEU A 15 9.99 54.92 -51.06
C LEU A 15 10.57 53.98 -52.12
N LEU A 16 10.67 52.70 -51.76
CA LEU A 16 9.90 51.67 -52.47
C LEU A 16 9.97 50.29 -51.79
N VAL A 17 8.79 49.69 -51.67
CA VAL A 17 8.49 48.28 -51.40
C VAL A 17 8.62 47.80 -49.95
N SER A 18 7.59 48.18 -49.19
CA SER A 18 6.93 47.34 -48.20
C SER A 18 6.77 45.88 -48.69
N PHE A 19 7.69 45.01 -48.27
CA PHE A 19 7.41 43.58 -48.20
C PHE A 19 6.67 43.32 -46.87
N PRO A 20 5.40 42.90 -46.87
CA PRO A 20 4.86 42.27 -45.68
C PRO A 20 5.57 40.92 -45.56
N LEU A 21 6.52 40.84 -44.63
CA LEU A 21 6.97 39.59 -44.05
C LEU A 21 5.75 38.93 -43.40
N VAL A 22 5.05 38.10 -44.18
CA VAL A 22 4.10 37.13 -43.64
C VAL A 22 4.95 36.08 -42.93
N VAL A 23 5.32 36.39 -41.69
CA VAL A 23 5.77 35.39 -40.74
C VAL A 23 4.54 34.53 -40.47
N SER A 24 4.38 33.47 -41.26
CA SER A 24 3.54 32.36 -40.85
C SER A 24 4.16 31.82 -39.57
N ALA A 25 3.68 32.30 -38.43
CA ALA A 25 3.74 31.55 -37.20
C ALA A 25 3.00 30.25 -37.49
N ALA A 26 3.75 29.22 -37.87
CA ALA A 26 3.30 27.85 -37.79
C ALA A 26 3.07 27.59 -36.30
N THR A 27 1.93 28.05 -35.81
CA THR A 27 1.31 27.51 -34.63
C THR A 27 1.07 26.07 -34.99
N SER A 28 1.92 25.17 -34.49
CA SER A 28 1.59 23.76 -34.49
C SER A 28 0.30 23.66 -33.68
N ARG A 29 -0.83 23.61 -34.38
CA ARG A 29 -2.14 23.33 -33.78
C ARG A 29 -2.11 21.87 -33.38
N PHE A 30 -1.47 21.58 -32.25
CA PHE A 30 -1.90 20.46 -31.45
C PHE A 30 -3.22 20.87 -30.83
N GLU A 31 -4.31 20.67 -31.57
CA GLU A 31 -5.64 20.61 -30.97
C GLU A 31 -5.70 19.31 -30.18
N GLU A 32 -5.69 19.42 -28.85
CA GLU A 32 -6.04 18.30 -27.96
C GLU A 32 -7.51 17.95 -28.23
N GLN A 33 -7.75 17.07 -29.21
CA GLN A 33 -9.09 16.56 -29.49
C GLN A 33 -9.44 15.45 -28.50
N GLY A 34 -10.40 15.74 -27.61
CA GLY A 34 -11.07 14.78 -26.73
C GLY A 34 -10.57 14.78 -25.27
N GLU A 35 -11.46 14.36 -24.36
CA GLU A 35 -11.08 14.01 -22.98
C GLU A 35 -9.99 12.94 -23.02
N ARG A 36 -8.77 13.30 -22.63
CA ARG A 36 -7.70 12.34 -22.39
C ARG A 36 -8.00 11.58 -21.10
N SER A 37 -8.70 10.46 -21.22
CA SER A 37 -8.87 9.54 -20.11
C SER A 37 -7.61 8.70 -19.95
N PHE A 38 -6.97 8.83 -18.79
CA PHE A 38 -5.88 7.94 -18.40
C PHE A 38 -6.48 6.75 -17.67
N THR A 39 -6.23 5.54 -18.16
CA THR A 39 -6.55 4.33 -17.40
C THR A 39 -5.34 3.95 -16.57
N LEU A 40 -5.45 4.06 -15.25
CA LEU A 40 -4.43 3.53 -14.33
C LEU A 40 -4.50 1.99 -14.37
N VAL A 41 -3.48 1.35 -14.95
CA VAL A 41 -3.36 -0.11 -14.98
C VAL A 41 -2.32 -0.56 -13.96
N GLU A 42 -2.78 -0.94 -12.77
CA GLU A 42 -1.90 -1.40 -11.69
C GLU A 42 -1.67 -2.92 -11.77
N HIS A 43 -0.44 -3.32 -12.07
CA HIS A 43 0.00 -4.71 -12.02
C HIS A 43 0.78 -4.95 -10.72
N TYR A 44 0.10 -5.41 -9.69
CA TYR A 44 0.76 -5.75 -8.43
C TYR A 44 1.36 -7.15 -8.51
N LYS A 45 2.68 -7.24 -8.32
CA LYS A 45 3.39 -8.51 -8.17
C LYS A 45 3.44 -8.86 -6.68
N TYR A 46 3.08 -10.09 -6.36
CA TYR A 46 3.21 -10.64 -5.00
C TYR A 46 3.80 -12.04 -5.07
N HIS A 47 4.45 -12.45 -3.99
CA HIS A 47 4.90 -13.82 -3.80
C HIS A 47 3.94 -14.52 -2.85
N ARG A 48 3.47 -15.72 -3.19
CA ARG A 48 2.55 -16.49 -2.37
C ARG A 48 3.15 -17.85 -2.05
N MET A 49 3.11 -18.20 -0.78
CA MET A 49 3.38 -19.54 -0.27
C MET A 49 2.10 -20.05 0.38
N GLN A 50 1.67 -21.25 0.00
CA GLN A 50 0.56 -21.94 0.67
C GLN A 50 1.10 -22.79 1.81
N TYR A 51 0.46 -22.69 2.96
CA TYR A 51 0.70 -23.65 4.03
C TYR A 51 0.10 -24.99 3.63
N LYS A 52 0.76 -26.08 4.01
CA LYS A 52 0.08 -27.39 4.06
C LYS A 52 -1.08 -27.26 5.03
N ASP A 53 -2.21 -27.92 4.75
CA ASP A 53 -3.42 -27.89 5.58
C ASP A 53 -3.13 -28.28 7.04
N ALA A 54 -2.70 -27.29 7.81
CA ALA A 54 -2.19 -27.43 9.15
C ALA A 54 -3.14 -26.68 10.06
N LEU A 55 -3.95 -27.45 10.78
CA LEU A 55 -4.67 -26.93 11.93
C LEU A 55 -3.67 -26.33 12.91
N ILE A 56 -3.92 -25.09 13.34
CA ILE A 56 -3.13 -24.45 14.39
C ILE A 56 -3.50 -25.16 15.70
N LYS A 57 -2.75 -26.22 16.02
CA LYS A 57 -2.96 -27.03 17.23
C LYS A 57 -2.28 -26.41 18.45
N GLN A 58 -1.15 -25.73 18.24
CA GLN A 58 -0.37 -25.13 19.31
C GLN A 58 -0.66 -23.64 19.38
N PHE A 59 -1.54 -23.27 20.31
CA PHE A 59 -1.64 -21.89 20.77
C PHE A 59 -0.49 -21.62 21.73
N TYR A 60 0.15 -20.46 21.58
CA TYR A 60 1.27 -20.09 22.43
C TYR A 60 0.76 -19.58 23.77
N GLU A 61 1.08 -20.32 24.83
CA GLU A 61 0.84 -19.86 26.20
C GLU A 61 1.96 -18.95 26.70
N GLN A 62 3.15 -19.11 26.14
CA GLN A 62 4.36 -18.39 26.53
C GLN A 62 4.65 -17.27 25.55
N ARG A 63 5.26 -16.20 26.06
CA ARG A 63 5.72 -15.07 25.26
C ARG A 63 6.82 -15.52 24.30
N ARG A 64 6.76 -15.11 23.03
CA ARG A 64 7.85 -15.26 22.06
C ARG A 64 8.23 -13.91 21.49
N ASP A 65 9.43 -13.86 20.89
CA ASP A 65 9.89 -12.66 20.19
C ASP A 65 8.92 -12.33 19.05
N ALA A 66 8.46 -11.10 19.02
CA ALA A 66 7.53 -10.63 18.01
C ALA A 66 8.15 -10.47 16.62
N ASN A 67 9.48 -10.60 16.51
CA ASN A 67 10.21 -10.60 15.25
C ASN A 67 10.26 -11.97 14.56
N GLU A 68 9.65 -13.01 15.12
CA GLU A 68 9.64 -14.37 14.54
C GLU A 68 8.79 -14.50 13.25
N GLY A 69 8.15 -13.43 12.79
CA GLY A 69 7.39 -13.38 11.53
C GLY A 69 5.90 -13.07 11.72
N ALA A 70 5.27 -12.58 10.65
CA ALA A 70 3.86 -12.19 10.67
C ALA A 70 2.91 -13.36 10.99
N ASP A 71 3.22 -14.58 10.53
CA ASP A 71 2.46 -15.80 10.82
C ASP A 71 2.55 -16.21 12.29
N ARG A 72 3.74 -16.09 12.89
CA ARG A 72 3.93 -16.30 14.34
C ARG A 72 3.18 -15.25 15.14
N GLN A 73 3.19 -14.00 14.69
CA GLN A 73 2.44 -12.94 15.34
C GLN A 73 0.94 -13.14 15.24
N LEU A 74 0.45 -13.66 14.11
CA LEU A 74 -0.95 -14.08 13.97
C LEU A 74 -1.31 -15.19 14.96
N ILE A 75 -0.47 -16.22 15.11
CA ILE A 75 -0.72 -17.30 16.08
C ILE A 75 -0.76 -16.76 17.51
N GLN A 76 0.16 -15.87 17.88
CA GLN A 76 0.12 -15.20 19.19
C GLN A 76 -1.17 -14.41 19.38
N PHE A 77 -1.57 -13.62 18.38
CA PHE A 77 -2.81 -12.84 18.42
C PHE A 77 -4.03 -13.74 18.62
N ILE A 78 -4.15 -14.83 17.85
CA ILE A 78 -5.25 -15.80 18.01
C ILE A 78 -5.21 -16.46 19.40
N SER A 79 -4.02 -16.76 19.93
CA SER A 79 -3.85 -17.33 21.27
C SER A 79 -4.41 -16.38 22.34
N ALA A 80 -4.15 -15.07 22.19
CA ALA A 80 -4.71 -14.06 23.07
C ALA A 80 -6.23 -13.94 22.97
N LEU A 81 -6.78 -13.94 21.75
CA LEU A 81 -8.23 -13.88 21.52
C LEU A 81 -8.95 -15.05 22.22
N ARG A 82 -8.42 -16.28 22.07
CA ARG A 82 -8.99 -17.47 22.74
C ARG A 82 -8.91 -17.38 24.26
N LYS A 83 -7.84 -16.82 24.81
CA LYS A 83 -7.68 -16.62 26.26
C LYS A 83 -8.43 -15.40 26.78
N ASP A 84 -9.03 -14.60 25.89
CA ASP A 84 -9.60 -13.29 26.18
C ASP A 84 -8.63 -12.40 26.99
N ASN A 85 -7.35 -12.41 26.58
CA ASN A 85 -6.29 -11.75 27.33
C ASN A 85 -5.55 -10.71 26.46
N PHE A 86 -6.17 -9.53 26.34
CA PHE A 86 -5.60 -8.40 25.62
C PHE A 86 -4.29 -7.92 26.21
N ASP A 87 -4.18 -7.85 27.54
CA ASP A 87 -2.98 -7.35 28.22
C ASP A 87 -1.79 -8.31 28.02
N TRP A 88 -2.04 -9.61 27.96
CA TRP A 88 -1.01 -10.59 27.59
C TRP A 88 -0.53 -10.37 26.16
N TRP A 89 -1.45 -10.18 25.19
CA TRP A 89 -1.07 -9.91 23.80
C TRP A 89 -0.17 -8.68 23.68
N LEU A 90 -0.61 -7.60 24.33
CA LEU A 90 0.11 -6.36 24.45
C LEU A 90 1.52 -6.58 25.04
N SER A 91 1.63 -7.33 26.13
CA SER A 91 2.90 -7.57 26.80
C SER A 91 3.96 -8.32 25.97
N ASN A 92 3.59 -8.87 24.82
CA ASN A 92 4.51 -9.47 23.85
C ASN A 92 5.15 -8.45 22.90
N TRP A 93 4.72 -7.19 22.95
CA TRP A 93 5.26 -6.13 22.09
C TRP A 93 6.56 -5.59 22.69
N ASN A 94 7.47 -5.13 21.84
CA ASN A 94 8.79 -4.68 22.29
C ASN A 94 8.69 -3.42 23.18
N GLN A 95 9.73 -3.19 23.97
CA GLN A 95 9.76 -2.15 25.01
C GLN A 95 9.62 -0.73 24.41
N ASN A 96 10.11 -0.50 23.19
CA ASN A 96 9.97 0.77 22.48
C ASN A 96 8.53 1.00 22.04
N THR A 97 7.83 -0.04 21.58
CA THR A 97 6.39 0.04 21.26
C THR A 97 5.57 0.33 22.52
N GLN A 98 5.96 -0.21 23.68
CA GLN A 98 5.34 0.10 24.97
C GLN A 98 5.57 1.56 25.41
N VAL A 99 6.67 2.19 24.99
CA VAL A 99 6.92 3.62 25.24
C VAL A 99 6.06 4.49 24.30
N ASP A 100 5.96 4.14 23.02
CA ASP A 100 5.01 4.78 22.08
C ASP A 100 3.55 4.67 22.58
N TRP A 101 3.20 3.63 23.34
CA TRP A 101 1.87 3.49 23.95
C TRP A 101 1.51 4.55 24.99
N GLN A 102 2.48 5.30 25.52
CA GLN A 102 2.16 6.47 26.33
C GLN A 102 1.32 7.48 25.53
N GLN A 103 1.39 7.41 24.20
CA GLN A 103 0.51 8.10 23.26
C GLN A 103 -0.78 7.29 23.05
N LYS A 104 -1.80 7.57 23.88
CA LYS A 104 -3.12 6.88 23.99
C LYS A 104 -3.82 6.45 22.69
N THR A 105 -3.46 7.00 21.53
CA THR A 105 -4.08 6.73 20.23
C THR A 105 -3.81 5.31 19.72
N GLU A 106 -2.60 4.80 19.88
CA GLU A 106 -2.23 3.46 19.38
C GLU A 106 -2.87 2.34 20.20
N LEU A 107 -3.02 2.53 21.52
CA LEU A 107 -3.77 1.63 22.39
C LEU A 107 -5.23 1.48 21.92
N LYS A 108 -5.89 2.60 21.57
CA LYS A 108 -7.27 2.60 21.09
C LYS A 108 -7.40 1.83 19.77
N LYS A 109 -6.46 2.01 18.84
CA LYS A 109 -6.41 1.25 17.59
C LYS A 109 -6.22 -0.24 17.86
N ALA A 110 -5.24 -0.63 18.66
CA ALA A 110 -4.97 -2.03 19.02
C ALA A 110 -6.17 -2.70 19.68
N ARG A 111 -6.83 -2.01 20.63
CA ARG A 111 -8.04 -2.52 21.30
C ARG A 111 -9.22 -2.66 20.34
N ARG A 112 -9.37 -1.74 19.37
CA ARG A 112 -10.39 -1.86 18.32
C ARG A 112 -10.16 -3.10 17.46
N VAL A 113 -8.91 -3.30 16.99
CA VAL A 113 -8.53 -4.50 16.22
C VAL A 113 -8.80 -5.76 17.02
N TYR A 114 -8.35 -5.81 18.28
CA TYR A 114 -8.57 -6.95 19.16
C TYR A 114 -10.06 -7.26 19.35
N ASN A 115 -10.87 -6.25 19.67
CA ASN A 115 -12.30 -6.43 19.89
C ASN A 115 -13.05 -6.86 18.62
N TYR A 116 -12.64 -6.33 17.46
CA TYR A 116 -13.20 -6.76 16.17
C TYR A 116 -12.97 -8.26 15.95
N TRP A 117 -11.73 -8.74 16.11
CA TRP A 117 -11.40 -10.15 15.90
C TRP A 117 -11.88 -11.07 17.02
N ARG A 118 -12.05 -10.56 18.24
CA ARG A 118 -12.64 -11.30 19.37
C ARG A 118 -14.07 -11.75 19.08
N ALA A 119 -14.81 -10.98 18.28
CA ALA A 119 -16.16 -11.38 17.86
C ALA A 119 -16.14 -12.55 16.86
N THR A 120 -15.06 -12.70 16.09
CA THR A 120 -14.90 -13.74 15.06
C THR A 120 -14.25 -15.01 15.62
N VAL A 121 -13.25 -14.87 16.49
CA VAL A 121 -12.48 -16.00 17.03
C VAL A 121 -12.98 -16.36 18.42
N THR A 122 -13.65 -17.50 18.53
CA THR A 122 -14.08 -18.06 19.82
C THR A 122 -13.06 -19.05 20.38
N LYS A 123 -13.26 -19.50 21.62
CA LYS A 123 -12.46 -20.58 22.23
C LYS A 123 -12.56 -21.89 21.44
N GLN A 124 -13.69 -22.12 20.79
CA GLN A 124 -14.04 -23.36 20.08
C GLN A 124 -13.71 -23.30 18.58
N SER A 125 -13.48 -22.11 18.02
CA SER A 125 -13.22 -21.96 16.58
C SER A 125 -12.05 -22.85 16.12
N SER A 126 -12.16 -23.46 14.95
CA SER A 126 -11.04 -24.14 14.28
C SER A 126 -10.27 -23.13 13.47
N VAL A 127 -8.94 -23.06 13.61
CA VAL A 127 -8.14 -22.07 12.88
C VAL A 127 -6.99 -22.74 12.13
N ARG A 128 -6.86 -22.46 10.82
CA ARG A 128 -5.85 -23.06 9.93
C ARG A 128 -5.15 -21.96 9.14
N LEU A 129 -3.82 -21.98 9.10
CA LEU A 129 -3.08 -21.12 8.18
C LEU A 129 -3.22 -21.66 6.76
N LYS A 130 -3.41 -20.76 5.79
CA LYS A 130 -3.65 -21.10 4.38
C LYS A 130 -2.63 -20.45 3.47
N ASP A 131 -2.43 -19.15 3.62
CA ASP A 131 -1.59 -18.38 2.73
C ASP A 131 -0.60 -17.49 3.48
N TYR A 132 0.59 -17.34 2.91
CA TYR A 132 1.58 -16.34 3.29
C TYR A 132 1.97 -15.58 2.03
N ILE A 133 1.59 -14.31 1.97
CA ILE A 133 1.72 -13.48 0.78
C ILE A 133 2.61 -12.29 1.09
N LEU A 134 3.70 -12.15 0.35
CA LEU A 134 4.60 -11.00 0.43
C LEU A 134 4.24 -9.99 -0.66
N ILE A 135 3.99 -8.74 -0.26
CA ILE A 135 3.73 -7.64 -1.18
C ILE A 135 4.28 -6.31 -0.65
N GLY A 136 5.30 -5.79 -1.33
CA GLY A 136 5.95 -4.54 -0.89
C GLY A 136 6.43 -4.66 0.56
N GLN A 137 5.96 -3.76 1.42
CA GLN A 137 6.24 -3.75 2.86
C GLN A 137 5.27 -4.60 3.70
N TYR A 138 4.24 -5.18 3.07
CA TYR A 138 3.20 -5.94 3.75
C TYR A 138 3.41 -7.44 3.62
N VAL A 139 3.02 -8.14 4.68
CA VAL A 139 2.83 -9.58 4.69
C VAL A 139 1.36 -9.86 4.94
N LEU A 140 0.66 -10.50 3.98
CA LEU A 140 -0.73 -10.90 4.15
C LEU A 140 -0.77 -12.36 4.54
N VAL A 141 -1.35 -12.66 5.70
CA VAL A 141 -1.50 -14.04 6.18
C VAL A 141 -2.95 -14.46 6.02
N GLY A 142 -3.18 -15.44 5.15
CA GLY A 142 -4.48 -16.06 4.94
C GLY A 142 -4.75 -17.11 6.01
N VAL A 143 -5.90 -17.01 6.65
CA VAL A 143 -6.34 -17.89 7.72
C VAL A 143 -7.78 -18.33 7.47
N GLN A 144 -8.02 -19.62 7.62
CA GLN A 144 -9.37 -20.18 7.67
C GLN A 144 -9.79 -20.27 9.12
N ILE A 145 -10.85 -19.56 9.50
CA ILE A 145 -11.49 -19.63 10.81
C ILE A 145 -12.84 -20.31 10.59
N ASP A 146 -12.99 -21.49 11.19
CA ASP A 146 -14.11 -22.39 10.94
C ASP A 146 -14.25 -22.68 9.42
N ASN A 147 -15.28 -22.14 8.77
CA ASN A 147 -15.50 -22.28 7.32
C ASN A 147 -15.20 -21.01 6.53
N GLU A 148 -14.79 -19.92 7.19
CA GLU A 148 -14.59 -18.62 6.57
C GLU A 148 -13.11 -18.33 6.34
N TYR A 149 -12.78 -17.81 5.16
CA TYR A 149 -11.44 -17.37 4.83
C TYR A 149 -11.26 -15.88 5.11
N HIS A 150 -10.22 -15.57 5.86
CA HIS A 150 -9.80 -14.23 6.20
C HIS A 150 -8.37 -13.98 5.74
N LEU A 151 -8.09 -12.76 5.33
CA LEU A 151 -6.76 -12.31 4.96
C LEU A 151 -6.38 -11.17 5.91
N LEU A 152 -5.28 -11.32 6.64
CA LEU A 152 -4.84 -10.32 7.60
C LEU A 152 -3.55 -9.65 7.10
N PRO A 153 -3.56 -8.34 6.86
CA PRO A 153 -2.36 -7.58 6.51
C PRO A 153 -1.52 -7.28 7.74
N PHE A 154 -0.23 -7.58 7.64
CA PHE A 154 0.79 -7.24 8.61
C PHE A 154 1.81 -6.29 8.01
N GLU A 155 2.21 -5.29 8.78
CA GLU A 155 3.29 -4.36 8.46
C GLU A 155 4.36 -4.44 9.55
N LEU A 156 5.63 -4.31 9.16
CA LEU A 156 6.74 -4.27 10.11
C LEU A 156 6.97 -2.82 10.56
N GLU A 157 6.47 -2.48 11.74
CA GLU A 157 6.65 -1.17 12.37
C GLU A 157 7.59 -1.30 13.56
N ASN A 158 8.67 -0.51 13.62
CA ASN A 158 9.58 -0.45 14.78
C ASN A 158 10.09 -1.82 15.27
N GLY A 159 10.33 -2.77 14.34
CA GLY A 159 10.77 -4.12 14.68
C GLY A 159 9.67 -4.96 15.35
N TYR A 160 8.42 -4.82 14.89
CA TYR A 160 7.28 -5.60 15.31
C TYR A 160 6.25 -5.74 14.18
N TRP A 161 5.68 -6.94 14.00
CA TRP A 161 4.63 -7.19 13.01
C TRP A 161 3.25 -6.76 13.52
N ARG A 162 2.67 -5.73 12.93
CA ARG A 162 1.37 -5.19 13.35
C ARG A 162 0.29 -5.46 12.32
N ILE A 163 -0.90 -5.83 12.79
CA ILE A 163 -2.09 -5.91 11.93
C ILE A 163 -2.51 -4.49 11.52
N ASP A 164 -2.42 -4.19 10.22
CA ASP A 164 -2.91 -2.94 9.65
C ASP A 164 -4.32 -3.10 9.06
N GLN A 165 -5.33 -2.98 9.93
CA GLN A 165 -6.72 -3.09 9.50
C GLN A 165 -7.12 -2.02 8.47
N ALA A 166 -6.44 -0.87 8.39
CA ALA A 166 -6.77 0.15 7.41
C ALA A 166 -6.41 -0.30 5.98
N TYR A 167 -5.31 -1.04 5.83
CA TYR A 167 -4.89 -1.61 4.54
C TYR A 167 -5.92 -2.58 3.94
N MET A 168 -6.81 -3.16 4.75
CA MET A 168 -7.89 -4.00 4.22
C MET A 168 -8.81 -3.22 3.26
N ASN A 169 -8.88 -1.90 3.36
CA ASN A 169 -9.69 -1.09 2.43
C ASN A 169 -8.95 -0.74 1.13
N ALA A 170 -7.68 -1.09 1.00
CA ALA A 170 -6.93 -0.85 -0.23
C ALA A 170 -7.54 -1.63 -1.40
N VAL A 171 -7.65 -0.98 -2.56
CA VAL A 171 -8.26 -1.56 -3.77
C VAL A 171 -7.57 -2.87 -4.14
N PHE A 172 -6.24 -2.92 -4.07
CA PHE A 172 -5.49 -4.13 -4.35
C PHE A 172 -5.81 -5.26 -3.37
N PHE A 173 -5.84 -4.96 -2.07
CA PHE A 173 -6.17 -5.95 -1.04
C PHE A 173 -7.54 -6.59 -1.32
N GLN A 174 -8.55 -5.77 -1.63
CA GLN A 174 -9.90 -6.24 -1.93
C GLN A 174 -9.92 -7.13 -3.19
N LYS A 175 -9.26 -6.72 -4.27
CA LYS A 175 -9.14 -7.51 -5.50
C LYS A 175 -8.43 -8.84 -5.25
N LEU A 176 -7.34 -8.83 -4.49
CA LEU A 176 -6.60 -10.03 -4.13
C LEU A 176 -7.46 -10.96 -3.27
N LYS A 177 -8.13 -10.44 -2.23
CA LYS A 177 -9.00 -11.23 -1.38
C LYS A 177 -10.13 -11.89 -2.18
N GLN A 178 -10.81 -11.14 -3.04
CA GLN A 178 -11.87 -11.67 -3.92
C GLN A 178 -11.36 -12.79 -4.83
N ARG A 179 -10.18 -12.62 -5.42
CA ARG A 179 -9.55 -13.67 -6.22
C ARG A 179 -9.27 -14.93 -5.40
N LEU A 180 -8.68 -14.79 -4.21
CA LEU A 180 -8.37 -15.92 -3.34
C LEU A 180 -9.64 -16.63 -2.85
N ASP A 181 -10.68 -15.88 -2.51
CA ASP A 181 -11.99 -16.42 -2.13
C ASP A 181 -12.58 -17.27 -3.27
N ALA A 182 -12.48 -16.79 -4.52
CA ALA A 182 -12.94 -17.53 -5.69
C ALA A 182 -12.11 -18.80 -5.97
N GLU A 183 -10.79 -18.75 -5.75
CA GLU A 183 -9.92 -19.93 -5.88
C GLU A 183 -10.24 -21.01 -4.84
N LEU A 184 -10.71 -20.63 -3.64
CA LEU A 184 -11.09 -21.57 -2.57
C LEU A 184 -12.49 -22.18 -2.76
N ALA A 185 -13.34 -21.55 -3.56
CA ALA A 185 -14.69 -22.03 -3.85
C ALA A 185 -14.76 -23.07 -4.98
N ASN A 186 -13.66 -23.21 -5.75
CA ASN A 186 -13.52 -24.18 -6.84
C ASN A 186 -12.71 -25.40 -6.40
#